data_AF-A0A942DDC5-F1
#
_entry.id   AF-A0A942DDC5-F1
#
_cell.length_a   1.000
_cell.length_b   1.000
_cell.length_c   1.000
_cell.angle_alpha   90.00
_cell.angle_beta   90.00
_cell.angle_gamma   90.00
#
_symmetry.space_group_name_H-M   'P 1'
#
loop_
_entity.id
_entity.type
_entity.pdbx_description
1 polymer ?
#
loop_
_entity_poly.entity_id
_entity_poly.type
_entity_poly.pdbx_seq_one_letter_code
_entity_poly.pdbx_strand_id
1 'polypeptide(L)'
;MPKLHSALPVFLSIAVLVAQPSNADAQMSARQMARAQEDNRLFNQMTKVSDWFAQYCTWNHRFPEGPDQVTFAKQQLNQLVPNIPYDSGSLQLAQGLDAESDYANPENTPVESPQPTPVAASMDRIQIHSNDLSLTNNDIQQYKTQPPEEWVAAPGTITAISNQTTTYIVWGAGRDGLPIRDPDTGNVRIIVGHYGLLFDHEE
;
A
#
# COMPACT_ATOMS: atom_id res chain seq x y z
N MET A 1 -63.49 5.07 53.28
CA MET A 1 -63.19 4.37 52.00
C MET A 1 -63.45 5.34 50.85
N PRO A 2 -62.64 5.39 49.79
CA PRO A 2 -61.19 5.61 49.70
C PRO A 2 -60.81 6.95 49.02
N LYS A 3 -59.54 7.34 49.20
CA LYS A 3 -58.83 8.43 48.53
C LYS A 3 -58.51 8.06 47.07
N LEU A 4 -58.54 9.03 46.15
CA LEU A 4 -57.88 8.92 44.85
C LEU A 4 -56.96 10.13 44.64
N HIS A 5 -55.67 9.90 44.91
CA HIS A 5 -54.59 10.76 44.43
C HIS A 5 -54.33 10.41 42.97
N SER A 6 -54.40 11.40 42.09
CA SER A 6 -53.94 11.28 40.70
C SER A 6 -52.44 11.52 40.67
N ALA A 7 -51.66 10.45 40.50
CA ALA A 7 -50.22 10.53 40.26
C ALA A 7 -49.96 10.81 38.78
N LEU A 8 -49.34 11.96 38.49
CA LEU A 8 -48.77 12.27 37.19
C LEU A 8 -47.49 11.42 36.98
N PRO A 9 -47.29 10.78 35.82
CA PRO A 9 -46.02 10.16 35.51
C PRO A 9 -45.00 11.23 35.11
N VAL A 10 -43.91 11.30 35.87
CA VAL A 10 -42.68 12.02 35.47
C VAL A 10 -42.07 11.21 34.34
N PHE A 11 -42.17 11.71 33.10
CA PHE A 11 -41.42 11.17 31.98
C PHE A 11 -39.95 11.54 32.13
N LEU A 12 -39.16 10.57 32.61
CA LEU A 12 -37.70 10.64 32.60
C LEU A 12 -37.24 10.50 31.13
N SER A 13 -36.92 11.64 30.50
CA SER A 13 -36.27 11.63 29.18
C SER A 13 -34.82 11.18 29.35
N ILE A 14 -34.53 9.93 28.98
CA ILE A 14 -33.16 9.47 28.80
C ILE A 14 -32.65 10.14 27.52
N ALA A 15 -31.88 11.21 27.68
CA ALA A 15 -31.11 11.77 26.59
C ALA A 15 -30.03 10.74 26.22
N VAL A 16 -30.24 10.00 25.13
CA VAL A 16 -29.18 9.23 24.47
C VAL A 16 -28.25 10.25 23.86
N LEU A 17 -27.16 10.56 24.56
CA LEU A 17 -26.07 11.37 24.03
C LEU A 17 -25.36 10.52 22.98
N VAL A 18 -25.81 10.60 21.73
CA VAL A 18 -25.06 10.09 20.58
C VAL A 18 -23.82 10.97 20.48
N ALA A 19 -22.71 10.52 21.05
CA ALA A 19 -21.42 11.18 20.92
C ALA A 19 -21.04 11.17 19.44
N GLN A 20 -21.26 12.30 18.76
CA GLN A 20 -20.73 12.50 17.42
C GLN A 20 -19.20 12.54 17.55
N PRO A 21 -18.45 11.76 16.75
CA PRO A 21 -17.00 11.87 16.74
C PRO A 21 -16.61 13.30 16.41
N SER A 22 -15.60 13.83 17.10
CA SER A 22 -15.11 15.17 16.81
C SER A 22 -14.61 15.24 15.35
N ASN A 23 -14.67 16.40 14.71
CA ASN A 23 -14.16 16.57 13.34
C ASN A 23 -12.71 16.05 13.21
N ALA A 24 -11.91 16.13 14.28
CA ALA A 24 -10.55 15.58 14.33
C ALA A 24 -10.51 14.05 14.24
N ASP A 25 -11.40 13.33 14.94
CA ASP A 25 -11.48 11.87 14.89
C ASP A 25 -11.95 11.37 13.52
N ALA A 26 -12.92 12.06 12.94
CA ALA A 26 -13.40 11.77 11.58
C ALA A 26 -12.30 12.00 10.53
N GLN A 27 -11.52 13.08 10.67
CA GLN A 27 -10.38 13.38 9.79
C GLN A 27 -9.25 12.37 9.94
N MET A 28 -8.91 11.95 11.16
CA MET A 28 -7.89 10.91 11.38
C MET A 28 -8.32 9.57 10.78
N SER A 29 -9.58 9.19 10.96
CA SER A 29 -10.14 7.97 10.36
C SER A 29 -10.13 8.02 8.83
N ALA A 30 -10.56 9.14 8.23
CA ALA A 30 -10.51 9.33 6.77
C ALA A 30 -9.09 9.24 6.21
N ARG A 31 -8.10 9.82 6.90
CA ARG A 31 -6.69 9.72 6.52
C ARG A 31 -6.15 8.29 6.62
N GLN A 32 -6.56 7.54 7.63
CA GLN A 32 -6.16 6.13 7.77
C GLN A 32 -6.76 5.27 6.66
N MET A 33 -8.04 5.49 6.33
CA MET A 33 -8.71 4.79 5.22
C MET A 33 -8.07 5.11 3.87
N ALA A 34 -7.76 6.38 3.60
CA ALA A 34 -7.08 6.79 2.36
C ALA A 34 -5.69 6.15 2.23
N ARG A 35 -4.94 6.04 3.33
CA ARG A 35 -3.65 5.32 3.35
C ARG A 35 -3.84 3.84 3.03
N ALA A 36 -4.77 3.17 3.70
CA ALA A 36 -5.04 1.75 3.45
C ALA A 36 -5.46 1.47 2.00
N GLN A 37 -6.20 2.39 1.36
CA GLN A 37 -6.56 2.28 -0.05
C GLN A 37 -5.34 2.36 -0.97
N GLU A 38 -4.43 3.30 -0.74
CA GLU A 38 -3.19 3.41 -1.52
C GLU A 38 -2.25 2.23 -1.27
N ASP A 39 -2.14 1.74 -0.03
CA ASP A 39 -1.35 0.54 0.31
C ASP A 39 -1.93 -0.71 -0.39
N ASN A 40 -3.25 -0.84 -0.45
CA ASN A 40 -3.93 -1.90 -1.20
C ASN A 40 -3.68 -1.77 -2.72
N ARG A 41 -3.67 -0.55 -3.25
CA ARG A 41 -3.33 -0.30 -4.66
C ARG A 41 -1.89 -0.70 -4.95
N LEU A 42 -0.94 -0.34 -4.08
CA LEU A 42 0.45 -0.76 -4.20
C LEU A 42 0.57 -2.29 -4.13
N PHE A 43 -0.11 -2.93 -3.18
CA PHE A 43 -0.11 -4.38 -3.05
C PHE A 43 -0.63 -5.08 -4.32
N ASN A 44 -1.72 -4.60 -4.91
CA ASN A 44 -2.24 -5.13 -6.18
C ASN A 44 -1.24 -4.95 -7.34
N GLN A 45 -0.44 -3.88 -7.33
CA GLN A 45 0.63 -3.68 -8.32
C GLN A 45 1.81 -4.62 -8.08
N MET A 46 2.16 -4.88 -6.82
CA MET A 46 3.15 -5.90 -6.46
C MET A 46 2.73 -7.28 -6.96
N THR A 47 1.43 -7.63 -6.86
CA THR A 47 0.91 -8.89 -7.39
C THR A 47 1.13 -9.00 -8.89
N LYS A 48 0.78 -7.96 -9.66
CA LYS A 48 1.02 -7.93 -11.12
C LYS A 48 2.50 -8.07 -11.47
N VAL A 49 3.37 -7.41 -10.71
CA VAL A 49 4.83 -7.50 -10.87
C VAL A 49 5.30 -8.93 -10.60
N SER A 50 4.79 -9.57 -9.54
CA SER A 50 5.08 -10.97 -9.23
C SER A 50 4.58 -11.92 -10.32
N ASP A 51 3.37 -11.72 -10.85
CA ASP A 51 2.82 -12.54 -11.92
C ASP A 51 3.68 -12.45 -13.20
N TRP A 52 4.18 -11.25 -13.50
CA TRP A 52 5.11 -11.05 -14.61
C TRP A 52 6.43 -11.80 -14.37
N PHE A 53 7.01 -11.73 -13.16
CA PHE A 53 8.22 -12.49 -12.83
C PHE A 53 7.97 -14.00 -12.92
N ALA A 54 6.83 -14.50 -12.45
CA ALA A 54 6.48 -15.91 -12.58
C ALA A 54 6.47 -16.36 -14.06
N GLN A 55 5.88 -15.56 -14.96
CA GLN A 55 5.87 -15.84 -16.40
C GLN A 55 7.29 -15.77 -17.00
N TYR A 56 8.04 -14.72 -16.68
CA TYR A 56 9.41 -14.55 -17.14
C TYR A 56 10.28 -15.75 -16.74
N CYS A 57 10.24 -16.13 -15.46
CA CYS A 57 11.03 -17.24 -14.95
C CYS A 57 10.55 -18.60 -15.48
N THR A 58 9.26 -18.75 -15.82
CA THR A 58 8.75 -19.95 -16.49
C THR A 58 9.34 -20.12 -17.89
N TRP A 59 9.45 -19.04 -18.66
CA TRP A 59 9.98 -19.09 -20.04
C TRP A 59 11.51 -19.09 -20.12
N ASN A 60 12.17 -18.40 -19.19
CA ASN A 60 13.63 -18.23 -19.21
C ASN A 60 14.36 -19.19 -18.26
N HIS A 61 13.62 -19.94 -17.42
CA HIS A 61 14.15 -20.81 -16.38
C HIS A 61 15.09 -20.13 -15.38
N ARG A 62 15.05 -18.80 -15.29
CA ARG A 62 15.87 -17.99 -14.39
C ARG A 62 15.23 -16.64 -14.10
N PHE A 63 15.68 -16.00 -13.04
CA PHE A 63 15.36 -14.61 -12.73
C PHE A 63 16.18 -13.66 -13.63
N PRO A 64 15.72 -12.43 -13.91
CA PRO A 64 16.53 -11.47 -14.67
C PRO A 64 17.76 -11.02 -13.86
N GLU A 65 18.94 -11.36 -14.36
CA GLU A 65 20.23 -11.09 -13.69
C GLU A 65 21.14 -10.17 -14.51
N GLY A 66 21.13 -10.33 -15.84
CA GLY A 66 21.97 -9.52 -16.73
C GLY A 66 21.47 -8.07 -16.84
N PRO A 67 22.36 -7.07 -17.03
CA PRO A 67 21.96 -5.66 -17.11
C PRO A 67 20.90 -5.40 -18.20
N ASP A 68 21.01 -6.07 -19.35
CA ASP A 68 20.01 -5.97 -20.42
C ASP A 68 18.67 -6.61 -20.03
N GLN A 69 18.69 -7.75 -19.33
CA GLN A 69 17.50 -8.45 -18.84
C GLN A 69 16.77 -7.63 -17.78
N VAL A 70 17.53 -7.04 -16.85
CA VAL A 70 17.00 -6.14 -15.82
C VAL A 70 16.41 -4.89 -16.46
N THR A 71 17.09 -4.31 -17.46
CA THR A 71 16.58 -3.14 -18.18
C THR A 71 15.29 -3.46 -18.92
N PHE A 72 15.24 -4.59 -19.64
CA PHE A 72 14.04 -5.07 -20.31
C PHE A 72 12.89 -5.33 -19.32
N ALA A 73 13.17 -6.01 -18.21
CA ALA A 73 12.19 -6.27 -17.15
C ALA A 73 11.62 -4.96 -16.60
N LYS A 74 12.48 -4.00 -16.26
CA LYS A 74 12.05 -2.67 -15.78
C LYS A 74 11.17 -1.94 -16.81
N GLN A 75 11.49 -2.01 -18.11
CA GLN A 75 10.65 -1.40 -19.15
C GLN A 75 9.24 -2.02 -19.18
N GLN A 76 9.16 -3.35 -19.19
CA GLN A 76 7.87 -4.07 -19.20
C GLN A 76 7.06 -3.81 -17.93
N LEU A 77 7.72 -3.85 -16.76
CA LEU A 77 7.06 -3.66 -15.47
C LEU A 77 6.56 -2.22 -15.29
N ASN A 78 7.32 -1.21 -15.73
CA ASN A 78 6.84 0.18 -15.69
C ASN A 78 5.63 0.42 -16.62
N GLN A 79 5.52 -0.30 -17.73
CA GLN A 79 4.32 -0.28 -18.58
C GLN A 79 3.14 -1.00 -17.92
N LEU A 80 3.40 -2.08 -17.18
CA LEU A 80 2.38 -2.88 -16.50
C LEU A 80 1.77 -2.15 -15.29
N VAL A 81 2.60 -1.40 -14.57
CA VAL A 81 2.20 -0.61 -13.39
C VAL A 81 2.63 0.85 -13.57
N PRO A 82 1.94 1.64 -14.42
CA PRO A 82 2.39 3.00 -14.76
C PRO A 82 2.09 4.02 -13.66
N ASN A 83 1.07 3.77 -12.83
CA ASN A 83 0.62 4.70 -11.81
C ASN A 83 1.38 4.50 -10.50
N ILE A 84 2.00 5.55 -9.96
CA ILE A 84 2.65 5.51 -8.66
C ILE A 84 1.59 5.80 -7.58
N PRO A 85 1.35 4.88 -6.63
CA PRO A 85 0.53 5.19 -5.46
C PRO A 85 1.12 6.39 -4.71
N TYR A 86 0.29 7.16 -4.01
CA TYR A 86 0.70 8.37 -3.28
C TYR A 86 1.13 9.58 -4.14
N ASP A 87 1.04 9.51 -5.47
CA ASP A 87 1.23 10.66 -6.35
C ASP A 87 -0.01 11.60 -6.26
N SER A 88 0.10 12.56 -5.34
CA SER A 88 -0.33 13.95 -5.48
C SER A 88 -1.82 14.35 -5.69
N GLY A 89 -2.81 13.48 -5.42
CA GLY A 89 -4.22 13.95 -5.40
C GLY A 89 -5.19 13.17 -4.50
N SER A 90 -4.99 11.87 -4.31
CA SER A 90 -5.95 11.03 -3.57
C SER A 90 -6.00 11.31 -2.06
N LEU A 91 -4.96 11.93 -1.49
CA LEU A 91 -4.98 12.40 -0.09
C LEU A 91 -5.72 13.74 0.10
N GLN A 92 -5.96 14.52 -0.96
CA GLN A 92 -6.72 15.77 -0.88
C GLN A 92 -8.22 15.53 -0.66
N LEU A 93 -8.74 14.34 -0.99
CA LEU A 93 -10.13 13.98 -0.65
C LEU A 93 -10.38 13.98 0.86
N ALA A 94 -9.34 13.78 1.69
CA ALA A 94 -9.43 13.97 3.14
C ALA A 94 -9.28 15.44 3.59
N GLN A 95 -8.72 16.33 2.75
CA GLN A 95 -8.71 17.79 2.95
C GLN A 95 -10.03 18.44 2.52
N GLY A 96 -10.85 17.79 1.70
CA GLY A 96 -12.20 18.26 1.32
C GLY A 96 -13.21 18.30 2.47
N LEU A 97 -12.87 17.76 3.65
CA LEU A 97 -13.65 17.90 4.89
C LEU A 97 -13.37 19.23 5.61
N ASP A 98 -12.39 20.01 5.16
CA ASP A 98 -12.08 21.36 5.67
C ASP A 98 -12.79 22.48 4.87
N ALA A 99 -13.68 22.15 3.92
CA ALA A 99 -14.51 23.14 3.24
C ALA A 99 -15.68 23.58 4.15
N GLU A 100 -15.36 24.33 5.21
CA GLU A 100 -16.32 25.22 5.86
C GLU A 100 -17.01 26.08 4.78
N SER A 101 -18.33 26.16 4.85
CA SER A 101 -19.18 26.86 3.87
C SER A 101 -18.99 28.39 3.86
N ASP A 102 -18.09 28.94 4.70
CA ASP A 102 -17.89 30.38 4.91
C ASP A 102 -16.63 30.97 4.24
N TYR A 103 -15.82 30.17 3.53
CA TYR A 103 -14.63 30.67 2.80
C TYR A 103 -14.79 30.72 1.27
N ALA A 104 -16.01 30.87 0.76
CA ALA A 104 -16.25 31.24 -0.65
C ALA A 104 -16.13 32.76 -0.85
N ASN A 105 -14.95 33.33 -0.59
CA ASN A 105 -14.66 34.72 -0.92
C ASN A 105 -13.80 34.76 -2.20
N PRO A 106 -14.30 35.29 -3.34
CA PRO A 106 -13.66 35.14 -4.65
C PRO A 106 -12.35 35.93 -4.84
N GLU A 107 -11.85 36.63 -3.82
CA GLU A 107 -10.60 37.42 -3.88
C GLU A 107 -9.35 36.69 -3.35
N ASN A 108 -9.48 35.51 -2.76
CA ASN A 108 -8.35 34.64 -2.44
C ASN A 108 -8.44 33.37 -3.28
N THR A 109 -8.19 33.51 -4.58
CA THR A 109 -7.89 32.36 -5.43
C THR A 109 -6.73 31.59 -4.80
N PRO A 110 -6.88 30.28 -4.50
CA PRO A 110 -5.75 29.46 -4.08
C PRO A 110 -4.66 29.64 -5.12
N VAL A 111 -3.50 30.10 -4.68
CA VAL A 111 -2.28 30.07 -5.49
C VAL A 111 -2.19 28.66 -6.03
N GLU A 112 -2.22 28.59 -7.37
CA GLU A 112 -2.11 27.40 -8.19
C GLU A 112 -1.22 26.38 -7.48
N SER A 113 -1.84 25.32 -6.95
CA SER A 113 -1.08 24.22 -6.36
C SER A 113 -0.09 23.80 -7.43
N PRO A 114 1.22 23.70 -7.15
CA PRO A 114 2.18 23.31 -8.16
C PRO A 114 1.66 22.01 -8.75
N GLN A 115 1.30 22.05 -10.05
CA GLN A 115 0.82 20.86 -10.73
C GLN A 115 1.86 19.77 -10.44
N PRO A 116 1.45 18.63 -9.86
CA PRO A 116 2.39 17.54 -9.73
C PRO A 116 2.85 17.20 -11.13
N THR A 117 4.15 17.41 -11.37
CA THR A 117 4.82 16.91 -12.56
C THR A 117 4.40 15.46 -12.67
N PRO A 118 3.75 15.02 -13.77
CA PRO A 118 3.48 13.61 -13.96
C PRO A 118 4.85 12.95 -13.92
N VAL A 119 5.17 12.23 -12.85
CA VAL A 119 6.41 11.46 -12.81
C VAL A 119 6.13 10.29 -13.73
N ALA A 120 6.35 10.52 -15.03
CA ALA A 120 6.36 9.48 -16.05
C ALA A 120 7.09 8.29 -15.44
N ALA A 121 6.40 7.14 -15.33
CA ALA A 121 6.85 5.91 -14.69
C ALA A 121 8.38 5.85 -14.62
N SER A 122 8.94 6.35 -13.51
CA SER A 122 10.39 6.52 -13.42
C SER A 122 10.98 5.12 -13.55
N MET A 123 11.99 4.95 -14.41
CA MET A 123 12.65 3.64 -14.56
C MET A 123 13.23 3.11 -13.24
N ASP A 124 13.35 3.99 -12.23
CA ASP A 124 13.82 3.67 -10.89
C ASP A 124 12.73 3.22 -9.91
N ARG A 125 11.45 3.25 -10.32
CA ARG A 125 10.32 2.78 -9.50
C ARG A 125 10.39 1.29 -9.22
N ILE A 126 10.84 0.51 -10.20
CA ILE A 126 10.99 -0.94 -10.08
C ILE A 126 12.45 -1.23 -9.81
N GLN A 127 12.73 -1.76 -8.63
CA GLN A 127 14.06 -2.21 -8.23
C GLN A 127 14.13 -3.73 -8.32
N ILE A 128 15.21 -4.25 -8.91
CA ILE A 128 15.42 -5.68 -9.12
C ILE A 128 16.80 -6.00 -8.57
N HIS A 129 16.85 -6.83 -7.54
CA HIS A 129 18.08 -7.29 -6.91
C HIS A 129 18.14 -8.80 -7.03
N SER A 130 19.11 -9.29 -7.79
CA SER A 130 19.25 -10.72 -8.03
C SER A 130 20.27 -11.38 -7.09
N ASN A 131 20.85 -10.73 -6.09
CA ASN A 131 22.07 -11.26 -5.44
C ASN A 131 21.90 -11.65 -3.97
N ASP A 132 20.68 -11.82 -3.49
CA ASP A 132 20.45 -12.15 -2.09
C ASP A 132 20.37 -13.66 -1.88
N LEU A 133 21.53 -14.30 -1.83
CA LEU A 133 21.67 -15.74 -1.61
C LEU A 133 21.17 -16.19 -0.23
N SER A 134 20.87 -15.26 0.68
CA SER A 134 20.38 -15.56 2.03
C SER A 134 18.88 -15.74 2.10
N LEU A 135 18.12 -15.50 1.02
CA LEU A 135 16.67 -15.63 1.02
C LEU A 135 16.24 -17.10 1.19
N THR A 136 16.00 -17.52 2.42
CA THR A 136 15.36 -18.81 2.74
C THR A 136 13.90 -18.63 3.15
N ASN A 137 13.14 -19.73 3.17
CA ASN A 137 11.74 -19.70 3.66
C ASN A 137 11.64 -19.20 5.12
N ASN A 138 12.66 -19.46 5.94
CA ASN A 138 12.69 -19.00 7.33
C ASN A 138 12.89 -17.48 7.41
N ASP A 139 13.81 -16.94 6.61
CA ASP A 139 14.08 -15.50 6.55
C ASP A 139 12.85 -14.75 6.05
N ILE A 140 12.15 -15.30 5.06
CA ILE A 140 10.89 -14.73 4.56
C ILE A 140 9.83 -14.64 5.66
N GLN A 141 9.68 -15.65 6.52
CA GLN A 141 8.73 -15.55 7.65
C GLN A 141 9.18 -14.51 8.67
N GLN A 142 10.48 -14.40 8.92
CA GLN A 142 11.03 -13.36 9.79
C GLN A 142 10.77 -11.96 9.20
N TYR A 143 10.97 -11.76 7.90
CA TYR A 143 10.77 -10.45 7.25
C TYR A 143 9.32 -9.96 7.31
N LYS A 144 8.34 -10.86 7.44
CA LYS A 144 6.95 -10.48 7.66
C LYS A 144 6.74 -9.75 8.99
N THR A 145 7.49 -10.11 10.03
CA THR A 145 7.36 -9.48 11.36
C THR A 145 8.42 -8.40 11.56
N GLN A 146 9.65 -8.66 11.12
CA GLN A 146 10.82 -7.81 11.25
C GLN A 146 11.55 -7.74 9.89
N PRO A 147 11.15 -6.82 9.00
CA PRO A 147 11.87 -6.62 7.75
C PRO A 147 13.29 -6.11 8.03
N PRO A 148 14.26 -6.36 7.12
CA PRO A 148 15.60 -5.79 7.22
C PRO A 148 15.56 -4.25 7.32
N GLU A 149 16.46 -3.67 8.12
CA GLU A 149 16.48 -2.22 8.37
C GLU A 149 16.80 -1.41 7.12
N GLU A 150 17.53 -2.02 6.18
CA GLU A 150 17.88 -1.44 4.89
C GLU A 150 16.74 -1.45 3.86
N TRP A 151 15.58 -2.05 4.17
CA TRP A 151 14.40 -2.00 3.29
C TRP A 151 13.74 -0.62 3.36
N VAL A 152 14.39 0.34 2.73
CA VAL A 152 13.95 1.73 2.62
C VAL A 152 14.03 2.15 1.15
N ALA A 153 12.94 2.68 0.63
CA ALA A 153 12.91 3.22 -0.74
C ALA A 153 11.95 4.40 -0.83
N ALA A 154 11.94 5.08 -1.99
CA ALA A 154 10.97 6.15 -2.23
C ALA A 154 9.53 5.59 -2.19
N PRO A 155 8.54 6.35 -1.69
CA PRO A 155 7.15 5.91 -1.67
C PRO A 155 6.64 5.41 -3.02
N GLY A 156 5.93 4.28 -3.02
CA GLY A 156 5.38 3.64 -4.21
C GLY A 156 6.38 2.82 -5.04
N THR A 157 7.64 2.72 -4.60
CA THR A 157 8.66 1.82 -5.18
C THR A 157 8.27 0.36 -4.94
N ILE A 158 8.49 -0.49 -5.94
CA ILE A 158 8.33 -1.94 -5.83
C ILE A 158 9.69 -2.59 -6.03
N THR A 159 10.09 -3.42 -5.09
CA THR A 159 11.40 -4.06 -5.06
C THR A 159 11.22 -5.56 -5.12
N ALA A 160 11.89 -6.19 -6.09
CA ALA A 160 11.96 -7.63 -6.23
C ALA A 160 13.38 -8.11 -5.88
N ILE A 161 13.47 -9.09 -4.99
CA ILE A 161 14.73 -9.66 -4.49
C ILE A 161 14.71 -11.16 -4.74
N SER A 162 15.76 -11.69 -5.36
CA SER A 162 15.89 -13.10 -5.71
C SER A 162 17.18 -13.69 -5.14
N ASN A 163 17.13 -14.98 -4.77
CA ASN A 163 18.30 -15.77 -4.38
C ASN A 163 19.00 -16.49 -5.54
N GLN A 164 18.66 -16.16 -6.79
CA GLN A 164 19.16 -16.78 -8.03
C GLN A 164 18.84 -18.27 -8.22
N THR A 165 18.36 -18.96 -7.18
CA THR A 165 18.18 -20.40 -7.22
C THR A 165 16.73 -20.77 -7.47
N THR A 166 15.87 -20.52 -6.49
CA THR A 166 14.49 -21.02 -6.53
C THR A 166 13.42 -20.02 -6.12
N THR A 167 13.81 -18.90 -5.51
CA THR A 167 12.87 -18.06 -4.77
C THR A 167 13.14 -16.60 -5.01
N TYR A 168 12.08 -15.82 -5.14
CA TYR A 168 12.11 -14.38 -5.07
C TYR A 168 10.99 -13.86 -4.17
N ILE A 169 11.18 -12.66 -3.68
CA ILE A 169 10.15 -11.89 -2.98
C ILE A 169 9.91 -10.58 -3.71
N VAL A 170 8.71 -10.05 -3.53
CA VAL A 170 8.33 -8.70 -3.95
C VAL A 170 7.77 -7.97 -2.72
N TRP A 171 8.33 -6.80 -2.44
CA TRP A 171 7.82 -5.88 -1.42
C TRP A 171 7.64 -4.48 -2.02
N GLY A 172 6.83 -3.65 -1.37
CA GLY A 172 6.54 -2.29 -1.82
C GLY A 172 6.73 -1.27 -0.70
N ALA A 173 7.33 -0.14 -1.03
CA ALA A 173 7.53 0.97 -0.10
C ALA A 173 6.25 1.80 0.02
N GLY A 174 5.69 1.86 1.23
CA GLY A 174 4.55 2.70 1.57
C GLY A 174 4.90 4.18 1.61
N ARG A 175 3.97 4.99 2.11
CA ARG A 175 4.14 6.46 2.18
C ARG A 175 5.34 6.90 3.02
N ASP A 176 5.70 6.14 4.03
CA ASP A 176 6.85 6.38 4.92
C ASP A 176 8.18 5.86 4.35
N GLY A 177 8.16 5.26 3.16
CA GLY A 177 9.33 4.65 2.52
C GLY A 177 9.69 3.26 3.08
N LEU A 178 8.89 2.74 4.03
CA LEU A 178 9.06 1.43 4.63
C LEU A 178 8.14 0.40 3.97
N PRO A 179 8.36 -0.92 4.17
CA PRO A 179 7.50 -1.94 3.60
C PRO A 179 6.04 -1.80 4.06
N ILE A 180 5.10 -1.85 3.12
CA ILE A 180 3.67 -1.79 3.45
C ILE A 180 3.26 -2.93 4.39
N ARG A 181 2.37 -2.62 5.33
CA ARG A 181 1.89 -3.56 6.34
C ARG A 181 0.42 -3.85 6.14
N ASP A 182 0.05 -5.07 6.50
CA ASP A 182 -1.33 -5.46 6.60
C ASP A 182 -1.98 -4.77 7.82
N PRO A 183 -3.13 -4.09 7.65
CA PRO A 183 -3.75 -3.32 8.72
C PRO A 183 -4.35 -4.20 9.82
N ASP A 184 -4.68 -5.47 9.51
CA ASP A 184 -5.31 -6.38 10.46
C ASP A 184 -4.25 -7.10 11.32
N THR A 185 -3.12 -7.47 10.70
CA THR A 185 -2.06 -8.27 11.37
C THR A 185 -0.82 -7.46 11.75
N GLY A 186 -0.61 -6.29 11.17
CA GLY A 186 0.62 -5.49 11.33
C GLY A 186 1.85 -6.07 10.61
N ASN A 187 1.72 -7.24 9.99
CA ASN A 187 2.80 -7.90 9.27
C ASN A 187 3.08 -7.19 7.94
N VAL A 188 4.34 -7.19 7.53
CA VAL A 188 4.74 -6.74 6.20
C VAL A 188 4.07 -7.59 5.13
N ARG A 189 3.53 -6.93 4.12
CA ARG A 189 2.99 -7.59 2.93
C ARG A 189 4.13 -7.87 1.97
N ILE A 190 4.51 -9.14 1.90
CA ILE A 190 5.53 -9.67 0.99
C ILE A 190 4.85 -10.71 0.09
N ILE A 191 5.08 -10.63 -1.21
CA ILE A 191 4.69 -11.68 -2.15
C ILE A 191 5.89 -12.56 -2.39
N VAL A 192 5.72 -13.87 -2.21
CA VAL A 192 6.77 -14.86 -2.41
C VAL A 192 6.47 -15.59 -3.71
N GLY A 193 7.44 -15.65 -4.60
CA GLY A 193 7.37 -16.43 -5.81
C GLY A 193 8.50 -17.45 -5.86
N HIS A 194 8.26 -18.55 -6.56
CA HIS A 194 9.24 -19.59 -6.77
C HIS A 194 9.44 -19.83 -8.27
N TYR A 195 10.65 -20.20 -8.65
CA TYR A 195 11.01 -20.54 -10.02
C TYR A 195 12.17 -21.55 -10.00
N GLY A 196 12.02 -22.70 -10.64
CA GLY A 196 12.98 -23.79 -10.54
C GLY A 196 12.34 -25.06 -11.09
N LEU A 197 13.15 -25.91 -11.71
CA LEU A 197 12.73 -26.96 -12.65
C LEU A 197 11.51 -27.76 -12.16
N LEU A 198 10.41 -27.67 -12.91
CA LEU A 198 9.24 -28.57 -12.83
C LEU A 198 9.59 -30.01 -13.28
N PHE A 199 10.78 -30.52 -12.92
CA PHE A 199 11.28 -31.84 -13.35
C PHE A 199 11.69 -32.76 -12.20
N ASP A 200 11.21 -32.55 -10.97
CA ASP A 200 11.33 -33.55 -9.89
C ASP A 200 9.99 -34.26 -9.62
N HIS A 201 9.38 -34.81 -10.67
CA HIS A 201 8.36 -35.87 -10.56
C HIS A 201 8.72 -37.05 -11.46
N GLU A 202 9.87 -37.67 -11.19
CA GLU A 202 10.20 -39.09 -11.45
C GLU A 202 11.09 -39.48 -10.25
N GLU A 203 10.81 -40.42 -9.34
CA GLU A 203 9.98 -41.64 -9.26
C GLU A 203 9.25 -41.74 -7.91
#